data_AF-A0A5J6MSN3-F1
#
_entry.id   AF-A0A5J6MSN3-F1
#
_cell.length_a   1.000
_cell.length_b   1.000
_cell.length_c   1.000
_cell.angle_alpha   90.00
_cell.angle_beta   90.00
_cell.angle_gamma   90.00
#
_symmetry.space_group_name_H-M   'P 1'
#
loop_
_entity.id
_entity.type
_entity.pdbx_description
1 polymer ?
#
loop_
_entity_poly.entity_id
_entity_poly.type
_entity_poly.pdbx_seq_one_letter_code
_entity_poly.pdbx_strand_id
1 'polypeptide(L)'
;MRGKILTILLGVVVVACSAVNRSDEEIDAEFTRQAVLGCVSHGKHGTTPEALRKNCQCVAHEELLGTPPNIRRLLVEHRMTLTAEEFANIYDSDRVNAGIRMNCPAAYKAWSQSTGGG
;
A
#
# COMPACT_ATOMS: atom_id res chain seq x y z
N MET A 1 -17.23 -60.27 -10.27
CA MET A 1 -17.98 -59.29 -9.47
C MET A 1 -17.14 -58.88 -8.28
N ARG A 2 -16.94 -57.56 -8.07
CA ARG A 2 -16.59 -56.87 -6.80
C ARG A 2 -15.22 -57.22 -6.17
N GLY A 3 -14.36 -56.28 -5.80
CA GLY A 3 -14.40 -54.82 -5.84
C GLY A 3 -13.01 -54.33 -5.40
N LYS A 4 -12.41 -53.42 -6.17
CA LYS A 4 -11.14 -52.79 -5.79
C LYS A 4 -11.45 -51.66 -4.82
N ILE A 5 -10.96 -51.77 -3.58
CA ILE A 5 -11.01 -50.68 -2.59
C ILE A 5 -9.99 -49.64 -3.04
N LEU A 6 -10.51 -48.55 -3.62
CA LEU A 6 -9.74 -47.37 -4.00
C LEU A 6 -9.58 -46.53 -2.73
N THR A 7 -8.46 -46.68 -2.04
CA THR A 7 -8.08 -45.84 -0.90
C THR A 7 -7.73 -44.44 -1.42
N ILE A 8 -8.68 -43.52 -1.32
CA ILE A 8 -8.46 -42.09 -1.60
C ILE A 8 -7.66 -41.52 -0.43
N LEU A 9 -6.36 -41.35 -0.64
CA LEU A 9 -5.51 -40.51 0.20
C LEU A 9 -5.96 -39.06 0.01
N LEU A 10 -6.86 -38.60 0.88
CA LEU A 10 -7.12 -37.18 1.11
C LEU A 10 -5.86 -36.56 1.69
N GLY A 11 -4.97 -36.13 0.79
CA GLY A 11 -3.90 -35.20 1.10
C GLY A 11 -4.53 -33.88 1.51
N VAL A 12 -4.78 -33.73 2.82
CA VAL A 12 -5.00 -32.41 3.42
C VAL A 12 -3.67 -31.68 3.30
N VAL A 13 -3.51 -30.93 2.21
CA VAL A 13 -2.46 -29.91 2.10
C VAL A 13 -2.82 -28.85 3.13
N VAL A 14 -2.36 -29.05 4.37
CA VAL A 14 -2.29 -27.97 5.35
C VAL A 14 -1.26 -27.01 4.78
N VAL A 15 -1.73 -26.03 4.00
CA VAL A 15 -0.97 -24.81 3.78
C VAL A 15 -0.93 -24.14 5.14
N ALA A 16 0.06 -24.55 5.95
CA ALA A 16 0.50 -23.76 7.08
C ALA A 16 0.97 -22.45 6.46
N CYS A 17 0.09 -21.44 6.46
CA CYS A 17 0.52 -20.06 6.34
C CYS A 17 1.38 -19.80 7.56
N SER A 18 2.66 -20.20 7.47
CA SER A 18 3.68 -19.75 8.39
C SER A 18 3.55 -18.24 8.42
N ALA A 19 3.13 -17.69 9.55
CA ALA A 19 3.16 -16.26 9.77
C ALA A 19 4.62 -15.86 9.55
N VAL A 20 4.91 -15.31 8.36
CA VAL A 20 6.24 -14.79 8.06
C VAL A 20 6.35 -13.60 8.98
N ASN A 21 7.07 -13.78 10.08
CA ASN A 21 7.25 -12.76 11.09
C ASN A 21 8.23 -11.71 10.51
N ARG A 22 7.69 -10.84 9.66
CA ARG A 22 8.48 -9.82 8.95
C ARG A 22 9.03 -8.81 9.95
N SER A 23 10.25 -8.35 9.73
CA SER A 23 10.82 -7.24 10.50
C SER A 23 10.05 -5.94 10.22
N ASP A 24 10.14 -4.96 11.12
CA ASP A 24 9.53 -3.65 10.88
C ASP A 24 10.10 -2.97 9.62
N GLU A 25 11.38 -3.18 9.32
CA GLU A 25 12.02 -2.68 8.10
C GLU A 25 11.43 -3.32 6.83
N GLU A 26 11.14 -4.63 6.85
CA GLU A 26 10.48 -5.32 5.75
C GLU A 26 9.04 -4.85 5.55
N ILE A 27 8.33 -4.58 6.66
CA ILE A 27 6.98 -4.00 6.64
C ILE A 27 7.00 -2.61 6.05
N ASP A 28 7.92 -1.74 6.47
CA ASP A 28 8.03 -0.36 6.00
C ASP A 28 8.42 -0.30 4.52
N ALA A 29 9.33 -1.17 4.09
CA ALA A 29 9.73 -1.29 2.68
C ALA A 29 8.57 -1.75 1.79
N GLU A 30 7.82 -2.76 2.22
CA GLU A 30 6.67 -3.27 1.47
C GLU A 30 5.51 -2.28 1.47
N PHE A 31 5.24 -1.61 2.60
CA PHE A 31 4.25 -0.54 2.70
C PHE A 31 4.56 0.59 1.70
N THR A 32 5.81 1.09 1.72
CA THR A 32 6.27 2.14 0.79
C THR A 32 6.15 1.68 -0.66
N ARG A 33 6.49 0.43 -0.97
CA ARG A 33 6.38 -0.14 -2.31
C ARG A 33 4.91 -0.16 -2.79
N GLN A 34 3.98 -0.57 -1.93
CA GLN A 34 2.55 -0.60 -2.24
C GLN A 34 1.99 0.81 -2.46
N ALA A 35 2.35 1.77 -1.60
CA ALA A 35 1.98 3.18 -1.75
C ALA A 35 2.46 3.77 -3.08
N VAL A 36 3.72 3.52 -3.46
CA VAL A 36 4.26 3.95 -4.77
C VAL A 36 3.46 3.34 -5.92
N LEU A 37 3.16 2.05 -5.88
CA LEU A 37 2.40 1.38 -6.93
C LEU A 37 0.96 1.91 -7.04
N GLY A 38 0.29 2.14 -5.91
CA GLY A 38 -1.02 2.78 -5.88
C GLY A 38 -0.99 4.18 -6.48
N CYS A 39 -0.04 5.01 -6.05
CA CYS A 39 0.14 6.35 -6.62
C CYS A 39 0.39 6.34 -8.14
N VAL A 40 1.23 5.42 -8.62
CA VAL A 40 1.53 5.28 -10.06
C VAL A 40 0.30 4.79 -10.83
N SER A 41 -0.46 3.82 -10.30
CA SER A 41 -1.65 3.30 -10.98
C SER A 41 -2.78 4.33 -11.08
N HIS A 42 -2.87 5.25 -10.10
CA HIS A 42 -3.79 6.38 -10.14
C HIS A 42 -3.29 7.56 -11.00
N GLY A 43 -2.03 7.53 -11.42
CA GLY A 43 -1.56 8.09 -12.70
C GLY A 43 -1.81 9.57 -12.96
N LYS A 44 -1.55 10.47 -12.00
CA LYS A 44 -1.80 11.91 -12.18
C LYS A 44 -0.68 12.86 -11.75
N HIS A 45 0.45 12.34 -11.27
CA HIS A 45 1.45 13.17 -10.58
C HIS A 45 2.69 13.57 -11.40
N GLY A 46 2.68 13.59 -12.73
CA GLY A 46 3.86 14.03 -13.48
C GLY A 46 3.71 14.06 -14.99
N THR A 47 4.59 14.77 -15.68
CA THR A 47 4.63 14.88 -17.15
C THR A 47 5.38 13.72 -17.82
N THR A 48 6.24 13.00 -17.08
CA THR A 48 6.98 11.81 -17.55
C THR A 48 6.89 10.66 -16.54
N PRO A 49 7.16 9.40 -16.94
CA PRO A 49 7.18 8.26 -16.03
C PRO A 49 8.18 8.40 -14.87
N GLU A 50 9.36 8.98 -15.13
CA GLU A 50 10.38 9.21 -14.10
C GLU A 50 9.92 10.26 -13.09
N ALA A 51 9.33 11.36 -13.58
CA ALA A 51 8.79 12.41 -12.73
C ALA A 51 7.63 11.88 -11.86
N LEU A 52 6.74 11.08 -12.46
CA LEU A 52 5.65 10.40 -11.75
C LEU A 52 6.20 9.50 -10.64
N ARG A 53 7.19 8.64 -10.95
CA ARG A 53 7.79 7.74 -9.97
C ARG A 53 8.44 8.49 -8.82
N LYS A 54 9.20 9.56 -9.11
CA LYS A 54 9.86 10.38 -8.08
C LYS A 54 8.84 11.06 -7.16
N ASN A 55 7.74 11.56 -7.73
CA ASN A 55 6.67 12.19 -6.95
C ASN A 55 5.95 11.17 -6.07
N CYS A 56 5.64 9.98 -6.60
CA CYS A 56 5.05 8.90 -5.82
C CYS A 56 5.96 8.38 -4.71
N GLN A 57 7.28 8.37 -4.90
CA GLN A 57 8.23 8.02 -3.84
C GLN A 57 8.20 9.03 -2.69
N CYS A 58 8.08 10.33 -3.00
CA CYS A 58 7.95 11.37 -1.98
C CYS A 58 6.64 11.20 -1.19
N VAL A 59 5.52 11.02 -1.88
CA VAL A 59 4.21 10.79 -1.25
C VAL A 59 4.23 9.56 -0.35
N ALA A 60 4.76 8.44 -0.84
CA ALA A 60 4.87 7.21 -0.05
C ALA A 60 5.74 7.38 1.21
N HIS A 61 6.76 8.24 1.17
CA HIS A 61 7.56 8.57 2.34
C HIS A 61 6.75 9.36 3.39
N GLU A 62 5.97 10.35 2.97
CA GLU A 62 5.10 11.10 3.87
C GLU A 62 4.00 10.22 4.47
N GLU A 63 3.43 9.30 3.67
CA GLU A 63 2.49 8.27 4.14
C GLU A 63 3.14 7.34 5.16
N LEU A 64 4.39 6.90 4.92
CA LEU A 64 5.14 6.06 5.87
C LEU A 64 5.29 6.78 7.22
N LEU A 65 5.69 8.04 7.20
CA LEU A 65 5.84 8.85 8.41
C LEU A 65 4.51 9.10 9.11
N GLY A 66 3.40 9.19 8.35
CA GLY A 66 2.06 9.49 8.86
C GLY A 66 1.27 8.30 9.33
N THR A 67 1.68 7.09 8.93
CA THR A 67 0.99 5.86 9.27
C THR A 67 1.68 5.19 10.46
N PRO A 68 1.00 4.93 11.59
CA PRO A 68 1.59 4.23 12.73
C PRO A 68 2.11 2.83 12.37
N PRO A 69 3.21 2.34 12.98
CA PRO A 69 3.81 1.05 12.63
C PRO A 69 2.84 -0.15 12.68
N ASN A 70 1.95 -0.19 13.68
CA ASN A 70 0.96 -1.26 13.81
C ASN A 70 -0.06 -1.27 12.65
N ILE A 71 -0.40 -0.10 12.12
CA ILE A 71 -1.29 0.02 10.96
C ILE A 71 -0.56 -0.39 9.68
N ARG A 72 0.70 0.03 9.50
CA ARG A 72 1.52 -0.40 8.35
C ARG A 72 1.63 -1.92 8.28
N ARG A 73 1.91 -2.55 9.44
CA ARG A 73 1.96 -4.01 9.56
C ARG A 73 0.62 -4.64 9.20
N LEU A 74 -0.48 -4.13 9.75
CA LEU A 74 -1.82 -4.64 9.47
C LEU A 74 -2.17 -4.57 7.97
N LEU A 75 -1.86 -3.45 7.32
CA LEU A 75 -2.08 -3.27 5.87
C LEU A 75 -1.25 -4.25 5.03
N VAL A 76 0.04 -4.41 5.36
CA VAL A 76 0.97 -5.26 4.61
C VAL A 76 0.69 -6.75 4.82
N GLU A 77 0.51 -7.19 6.07
CA GLU A 77 0.37 -8.61 6.41
C GLU A 77 -1.02 -9.15 6.07
N HIS A 78 -2.07 -8.35 6.29
CA HIS A 78 -3.45 -8.76 6.01
C HIS A 78 -3.93 -8.34 4.61
N ARG A 79 -3.09 -7.67 3.82
CA ARG A 79 -3.42 -7.17 2.47
C ARG A 79 -4.73 -6.39 2.46
N MET A 80 -4.97 -5.60 3.50
CA MET A 80 -6.20 -4.85 3.64
C MET A 80 -6.24 -3.74 2.60
N THR A 81 -7.35 -3.68 1.86
CA THR A 81 -7.64 -2.58 0.96
C THR A 81 -8.64 -1.68 1.68
N LEU A 82 -8.24 -0.45 1.98
CA LEU A 82 -9.12 0.52 2.63
C LEU A 82 -9.82 1.37 1.59
N THR A 83 -11.10 1.67 1.80
CA THR A 83 -11.77 2.77 1.11
C THR A 83 -11.13 4.11 1.50
N ALA A 84 -11.34 5.16 0.71
CA ALA A 84 -10.81 6.49 1.05
C ALA A 84 -11.33 7.02 2.41
N GLU A 85 -12.54 6.65 2.80
CA GLU A 85 -13.14 7.01 4.09
C GLU A 85 -12.53 6.21 5.25
N GLU A 86 -12.35 4.90 5.09
CA GLU A 86 -11.65 4.07 6.10
C GLU A 86 -10.19 4.47 6.23
N PHE A 87 -9.56 4.82 5.11
CA PHE A 87 -8.28 5.50 5.11
C PHE A 87 -8.46 6.72 6.06
N ALA A 88 -9.32 7.70 5.76
CA ALA A 88 -9.36 9.00 6.47
C ALA A 88 -9.59 8.89 7.98
N ASN A 89 -10.24 7.81 8.42
CA ASN A 89 -10.51 7.52 9.83
C ASN A 89 -9.36 6.80 10.56
N ILE A 90 -8.44 6.16 9.83
CA ILE A 90 -7.30 5.40 10.38
C ILE A 90 -6.00 6.20 10.28
N TYR A 91 -5.86 7.08 9.28
CA TYR A 91 -4.68 7.94 9.09
C TYR A 91 -4.94 9.39 9.51
N ASP A 92 -3.92 10.06 10.04
CA ASP A 92 -3.95 11.52 10.21
C ASP A 92 -3.84 12.18 8.83
N SER A 93 -5.00 12.32 8.21
CA SER A 93 -5.11 12.74 6.81
C SER A 93 -4.65 14.15 6.54
N ASP A 94 -4.91 15.02 7.50
CA ASP A 94 -4.47 16.39 7.46
C ASP A 94 -2.95 16.48 7.59
N ARG A 95 -2.34 15.68 8.45
CA ARG A 95 -0.88 15.66 8.61
C ARG A 95 -0.16 15.11 7.38
N VAL A 96 -0.64 14.02 6.80
CA VAL A 96 -0.05 13.45 5.56
C VAL A 96 -0.20 14.45 4.42
N ASN A 97 -1.39 15.03 4.22
CA ASN A 97 -1.61 16.04 3.18
C ASN A 97 -0.77 17.30 3.40
N ALA A 98 -0.61 17.74 4.65
CA ALA A 98 0.27 18.85 5.00
C ALA A 98 1.74 18.51 4.68
N GLY A 99 2.21 17.31 5.04
CA GLY A 99 3.53 16.79 4.69
C GLY A 99 3.76 16.77 3.18
N ILE A 100 2.83 16.22 2.41
CA ILE A 100 2.90 16.21 0.94
C ILE A 100 2.96 17.62 0.37
N ARG A 101 2.16 18.56 0.88
CA ARG A 101 2.17 19.96 0.42
C ARG A 101 3.50 20.65 0.70
N MET A 102 4.11 20.40 1.86
CA MET A 102 5.34 21.07 2.31
C MET A 102 6.60 20.42 1.75
N ASN A 103 6.67 19.08 1.76
CA ASN A 103 7.87 18.30 1.45
C ASN A 103 7.85 17.74 0.02
N CYS A 104 6.67 17.58 -0.58
CA CYS A 104 6.49 17.03 -1.93
C CYS A 104 5.78 18.03 -2.89
N PRO A 105 6.28 19.27 -3.04
CA PRO A 105 5.56 20.33 -3.77
C PRO A 105 5.30 19.99 -5.24
N ALA A 106 6.17 19.21 -5.88
CA ALA A 106 5.95 18.74 -7.26
C ALA A 106 4.77 17.75 -7.36
N ALA A 107 4.65 16.83 -6.39
CA ALA A 107 3.52 15.89 -6.32
C ALA A 107 2.20 16.64 -6.02
N TYR A 108 2.24 17.59 -5.08
CA TYR A 108 1.09 18.42 -4.71
C TYR A 108 0.60 19.27 -5.88
N LYS A 109 1.50 19.95 -6.60
CA LYS A 109 1.15 20.75 -7.78
C LYS A 109 0.51 19.91 -8.88
N ALA A 110 1.03 18.71 -9.13
CA ALA A 110 0.44 17.82 -10.12
C ALA A 110 -0.95 17.32 -9.69
N TRP A 111 -1.14 17.06 -8.39
CA TRP A 111 -2.44 16.69 -7.83
C TRP A 111 -3.48 17.83 -7.97
N SER A 112 -3.14 19.06 -7.58
CA SER A 112 -4.06 20.20 -7.64
C SER A 112 -4.49 20.54 -9.07
N GLN A 113 -3.59 20.38 -10.05
CA GLN A 113 -3.90 20.56 -11.47
C GLN A 113 -4.83 19.48 -12.03
N SER A 114 -4.75 18.26 -11.52
CA SER A 114 -5.57 17.12 -12.00
C SER A 114 -6.98 17.06 -11.40
N THR A 115 -7.25 17.83 -10.34
CA THR A 115 -8.55 17.89 -9.65
C THR A 115 -9.38 19.12 -10.01
N GLY A 116 -8.90 19.97 -10.92
CA GLY A 116 -9.62 21.16 -11.37
C GLY A 116 -9.66 22.30 -10.35
N GLY A 117 -8.79 22.27 -9.33
CA GLY A 117 -8.68 23.33 -8.33
C GLY A 117 -7.87 24.51 -8.86
N GLY A 118 -8.54 25.38 -9.60
CA GLY A 118 -8.10 26.73 -9.97
C GLY A 118 -9.22 27.72 -9.70
#